data_AF-A0A9N9PBZ5-F1
#
_entry.id   AF-A0A9N9PBZ5-F1
#
_cell.length_a   1.000
_cell.length_b   1.000
_cell.length_c   1.000
_cell.angle_alpha   90.00
_cell.angle_beta   90.00
_cell.angle_gamma   90.00
#
_symmetry.space_group_name_H-M   'P 1'
#
loop_
_entity.id
_entity.type
_entity.pdbx_description
1 polymer ?
#
loop_
_entity_poly.entity_id
_entity_poly.type
_entity_poly.pdbx_seq_one_letter_code
_entity_poly.pdbx_strand_id
1 'polypeptide(L)'
;KLSEINILNYLIKWRMAQIPTTIQEKDINTWENDDYITFKNAINEFIPLIRWFQISKIEFKQNRKFLRNVLPDDLFNSILIYYLDPSSLPANTRILEPRYASNYVSSEPTTRCEPFFSSYEDLVNINGRLFRTNDQFDVIICVSNDIGFKDFYAHSLILCA
;
A
#
# COMPACT_ATOMS: atom_id res chain seq x y z
N LYS A 1 -9.11 11.83 -6.54
CA LYS A 1 -7.79 12.04 -5.88
C LYS A 1 -7.53 10.82 -5.02
N LEU A 2 -6.38 10.16 -5.19
CA LEU A 2 -6.10 8.90 -4.51
C LEU A 2 -5.39 9.15 -3.17
N SER A 3 -5.93 8.61 -2.07
CA SER A 3 -5.29 8.67 -0.75
C SER A 3 -4.08 7.73 -0.69
N GLU A 4 -3.10 8.00 0.19
CA GLU A 4 -1.91 7.15 0.29
C GLU A 4 -2.23 5.73 0.79
N ILE A 5 -3.27 5.58 1.62
CA ILE A 5 -3.73 4.24 2.00
C ILE A 5 -4.23 3.46 0.77
N ASN A 6 -4.94 4.10 -0.16
CA ASN A 6 -5.46 3.42 -1.33
C ASN A 6 -4.31 3.08 -2.30
N ILE A 7 -3.31 3.95 -2.43
CA ILE A 7 -2.07 3.63 -3.18
C ILE A 7 -1.40 2.39 -2.60
N LEU A 8 -1.24 2.33 -1.28
CA LEU A 8 -0.67 1.17 -0.60
C LEU A 8 -1.51 -0.10 -0.82
N ASN A 9 -2.84 0.01 -0.73
CA ASN A 9 -3.76 -1.10 -0.97
C ASN A 9 -3.62 -1.67 -2.39
N TYR A 10 -3.59 -0.80 -3.40
CA TYR A 10 -3.42 -1.22 -4.79
C TYR A 10 -2.04 -1.81 -5.05
N LEU A 11 -0.99 -1.24 -4.46
CA LEU A 11 0.36 -1.79 -4.54
C LEU A 11 0.42 -3.22 -3.98
N ILE A 12 -0.18 -3.44 -2.80
CA ILE A 12 -0.20 -4.76 -2.15
C ILE A 12 -0.99 -5.76 -3.01
N LYS A 13 -2.18 -5.38 -3.49
CA LYS A 13 -2.99 -6.21 -4.40
C LYS A 13 -2.22 -6.59 -5.67
N TRP A 14 -1.59 -5.61 -6.32
CA TRP A 14 -0.81 -5.80 -7.54
C TRP A 14 0.42 -6.69 -7.32
N ARG A 15 1.13 -6.53 -6.19
CA ARG A 15 2.29 -7.36 -5.86
C ARG A 15 1.89 -8.78 -5.50
N MET A 16 0.82 -8.96 -4.74
CA MET A 16 0.24 -10.28 -4.43
C MET A 16 -0.13 -11.06 -5.68
N ALA A 17 -0.63 -10.39 -6.72
CA ALA A 17 -1.00 -11.05 -7.96
C ALA A 17 0.19 -11.55 -8.79
N GLN A 18 1.40 -11.06 -8.53
CA GLN A 18 2.63 -11.43 -9.23
C GLN A 18 3.48 -12.46 -8.48
N ILE A 19 3.25 -12.64 -7.18
CA ILE A 19 3.95 -13.65 -6.37
C ILE A 19 3.43 -15.05 -6.77
N PRO A 20 4.28 -16.10 -6.79
CA PRO A 20 3.86 -17.46 -7.13
C PRO A 20 2.61 -17.92 -6.37
N THR A 21 1.81 -18.76 -7.03
CA THR A 21 0.45 -19.17 -6.61
C THR A 21 0.34 -19.67 -5.17
N THR A 22 1.41 -20.22 -4.59
CA THR A 22 1.42 -20.76 -3.21
C THR A 22 1.08 -19.73 -2.13
N ILE A 23 1.41 -18.45 -2.31
CA ILE A 23 1.09 -17.38 -1.33
C ILE A 23 -0.21 -16.66 -1.72
N GLN A 24 -0.53 -16.63 -3.01
CA GLN A 24 -1.68 -15.91 -3.55
C GLN A 24 -3.02 -16.44 -3.02
N GLU A 25 -3.12 -17.76 -2.81
CA GLU A 25 -4.35 -18.44 -2.35
C GLU A 25 -4.48 -18.47 -0.81
N LYS A 26 -3.45 -18.05 -0.07
CA LYS A 26 -3.47 -18.02 1.39
C LYS A 26 -4.12 -16.74 1.91
N ASP A 27 -4.96 -16.87 2.94
CA ASP A 27 -5.34 -15.74 3.77
C ASP A 27 -4.07 -15.15 4.42
N ILE A 28 -3.93 -13.83 4.35
CA ILE A 28 -2.87 -13.08 5.01
C ILE A 28 -2.80 -13.30 6.53
N ASN A 29 -3.92 -13.67 7.14
CA ASN A 29 -4.00 -14.06 8.55
C ASN A 29 -3.32 -15.40 8.85
N THR A 30 -3.16 -16.27 7.84
CA THR A 30 -2.53 -17.59 7.94
C THR A 30 -1.08 -17.59 7.45
N TRP A 31 -0.54 -16.43 7.05
CA TRP A 31 0.84 -16.31 6.60
C TRP A 31 1.83 -16.72 7.68
N GLU A 32 2.77 -17.55 7.27
CA GLU A 32 3.94 -17.91 8.04
C GLU A 32 5.08 -16.90 7.79
N ASN A 33 6.15 -17.02 8.56
CA ASN A 33 7.29 -16.10 8.46
C ASN A 33 7.89 -16.03 7.04
N ASP A 34 7.97 -17.18 6.36
CA ASP A 34 8.51 -17.26 5.00
C ASP A 34 7.60 -16.59 3.95
N ASP A 35 6.27 -16.62 4.16
CA ASP A 35 5.31 -15.89 3.33
C ASP A 35 5.53 -14.38 3.46
N TYR A 36 5.71 -13.88 4.70
CA TYR A 36 6.04 -12.47 4.95
C TYR A 36 7.38 -12.06 4.36
N ILE A 37 8.42 -12.90 4.47
CA ILE A 37 9.75 -12.63 3.87
C ILE A 37 9.63 -12.51 2.35
N THR A 38 8.92 -13.44 1.72
CA THR A 38 8.70 -13.43 0.27
C THR A 38 7.98 -12.16 -0.16
N PHE A 39 6.91 -11.79 0.53
CA PHE A 39 6.15 -10.58 0.22
C PHE A 39 6.97 -9.29 0.45
N LYS A 40 7.69 -9.22 1.57
CA LYS A 40 8.57 -8.09 1.91
C LYS A 40 9.60 -7.84 0.81
N ASN A 41 10.24 -8.89 0.33
CA ASN A 41 11.21 -8.80 -0.77
C ASN A 41 10.55 -8.29 -2.06
N ALA A 42 9.33 -8.72 -2.36
CA ALA A 42 8.59 -8.31 -3.56
C ALA A 42 8.18 -6.82 -3.55
N ILE A 43 7.85 -6.27 -2.38
CA ILE A 43 7.42 -4.87 -2.28
C ILE A 43 8.54 -3.88 -1.94
N ASN A 44 9.74 -4.37 -1.59
CA ASN A 44 10.82 -3.57 -1.03
C ASN A 44 11.19 -2.34 -1.89
N GLU A 45 11.19 -2.47 -3.21
CA GLU A 45 11.49 -1.36 -4.13
C GLU A 45 10.43 -0.23 -4.09
N PHE A 46 9.21 -0.51 -3.64
CA PHE A 46 8.10 0.46 -3.58
C PHE A 46 7.89 1.08 -2.22
N ILE A 47 8.39 0.46 -1.15
CA ILE A 47 8.34 1.01 0.21
C ILE A 47 8.79 2.48 0.26
N PRO A 48 9.91 2.90 -0.38
CA PRO A 48 10.33 4.30 -0.35
C PRO A 48 9.45 5.25 -1.18
N LEU A 49 8.53 4.73 -2.01
CA LEU A 49 7.62 5.53 -2.85
C LEU A 49 6.29 5.87 -2.16
N ILE A 50 5.97 5.18 -1.06
CA ILE A 50 4.78 5.42 -0.25
C ILE A 50 5.05 6.56 0.73
N ARG A 51 4.12 7.53 0.81
CA ARG A 51 4.24 8.65 1.75
C ARG A 51 3.64 8.26 3.10
N TRP A 52 4.36 7.45 3.86
CA TRP A 52 3.88 6.80 5.09
C TRP A 52 3.28 7.75 6.14
N PHE A 53 3.83 8.96 6.26
CA PHE A 53 3.37 10.00 7.20
C PHE A 53 2.07 10.69 6.77
N GLN A 54 1.60 10.42 5.55
CA GLN A 54 0.34 10.93 5.00
C GLN A 54 -0.79 9.90 5.05
N ILE A 55 -0.50 8.67 5.50
CA ILE A 55 -1.54 7.72 5.92
C ILE A 55 -2.12 8.26 7.23
N SER A 56 -3.40 8.03 7.53
CA SER A 56 -3.95 8.49 8.80
C SER A 56 -3.52 7.58 9.96
N LYS A 57 -3.52 8.12 11.18
CA LYS A 57 -3.27 7.35 12.41
C LYS A 57 -4.25 6.17 12.56
N ILE A 58 -5.50 6.34 12.12
CA ILE A 58 -6.55 5.33 12.19
C ILE A 58 -6.23 4.17 11.24
N GLU A 59 -5.92 4.46 9.98
CA GLU A 59 -5.56 3.46 8.97
C GLU A 59 -4.27 2.73 9.34
N PHE A 60 -3.26 3.44 9.86
CA PHE A 60 -2.03 2.81 10.36
C PHE A 60 -2.33 1.85 11.51
N LYS A 61 -3.19 2.25 12.47
CA LYS A 61 -3.57 1.40 13.60
C LYS A 61 -4.32 0.13 13.14
N GLN A 62 -5.23 0.25 12.18
CA GLN A 62 -5.97 -0.88 11.61
C GLN A 62 -5.04 -1.88 10.91
N ASN A 63 -3.99 -1.39 10.25
CA ASN A 63 -3.07 -2.21 9.46
C ASN A 63 -1.77 -2.57 10.21
N ARG A 64 -1.70 -2.26 11.51
CA ARG A 64 -0.46 -2.33 12.31
C ARG A 64 0.22 -3.69 12.27
N LYS A 65 -0.54 -4.79 12.38
CA LYS A 65 -0.01 -6.16 12.39
C LYS A 65 0.72 -6.48 11.09
N PHE A 66 0.06 -6.23 9.96
CA PHE A 66 0.61 -6.46 8.64
C PHE A 66 1.83 -5.58 8.37
N LEU A 67 1.71 -4.27 8.62
CA LEU A 67 2.80 -3.32 8.40
C LEU A 67 4.02 -3.63 9.27
N ARG A 68 3.84 -4.15 10.47
CA ARG A 68 4.95 -4.56 11.34
C ARG A 68 5.78 -5.69 10.73
N ASN A 69 5.14 -6.64 10.05
CA ASN A 69 5.83 -7.78 9.46
C ASN A 69 6.49 -7.45 8.11
N VAL A 70 5.94 -6.47 7.40
CA VAL A 70 6.34 -6.16 6.03
C VAL A 70 7.36 -5.01 5.95
N LEU A 71 7.25 -4.00 6.83
CA LEU A 71 8.16 -2.85 6.78
C LEU A 71 9.52 -3.15 7.42
N PRO A 72 10.58 -2.41 7.05
CA PRO A 72 11.79 -2.31 7.86
C PRO A 72 11.45 -1.78 9.26
N ASP A 73 12.08 -2.34 10.29
CA ASP A 73 11.80 -1.97 11.69
C ASP A 73 12.01 -0.46 11.95
N ASP A 74 13.07 0.12 11.38
CA ASP A 74 13.37 1.56 11.52
C ASP A 74 12.25 2.44 10.97
N LEU A 75 11.69 2.06 9.81
CA LEU A 75 10.59 2.79 9.20
C LEU A 75 9.31 2.64 10.02
N PHE A 76 8.97 1.41 10.44
CA PHE A 76 7.80 1.16 11.27
C PHE A 76 7.87 1.95 12.59
N ASN A 77 9.03 1.96 13.23
CA ASN A 77 9.26 2.69 14.47
C ASN A 77 9.18 4.21 14.25
N SER A 78 9.72 4.73 13.15
CA SER A 78 9.60 6.15 12.80
C SER A 78 8.15 6.58 12.63
N ILE A 79 7.33 5.77 11.94
CA ILE A 79 5.89 6.03 11.78
C ILE A 79 5.18 5.97 13.14
N LEU A 80 5.51 4.99 13.98
CA LEU A 80 4.94 4.86 15.31
C LEU A 80 5.26 6.07 16.19
N ILE A 81 6.53 6.49 16.21
CA ILE A 81 7.00 7.68 16.93
C ILE A 81 6.25 8.93 16.45
N TYR A 82 6.13 9.12 15.14
CA TYR A 82 5.40 10.25 14.57
C TYR A 82 3.95 10.36 15.08
N TYR A 83 3.24 9.25 15.28
CA TYR A 83 1.87 9.28 15.82
C TYR A 83 1.78 9.38 17.35
N LEU A 84 2.89 9.16 18.06
CA LEU A 84 2.97 9.26 19.52
C LEU A 84 3.48 10.64 19.95
N ASP A 85 4.63 11.04 19.43
CA ASP A 85 5.26 12.33 19.65
C ASP A 85 6.13 12.71 18.43
N PRO A 86 5.61 13.53 17.49
CA PRO A 86 6.36 14.00 16.33
C PRO A 86 7.67 14.71 16.67
N SER A 87 7.76 15.32 17.87
CA SER A 87 8.94 16.09 18.31
C SER A 87 10.14 15.19 18.59
N SER A 88 9.89 13.91 18.86
CA SER A 88 10.91 12.89 19.15
C SER A 88 11.43 12.16 17.90
N LEU A 89 10.96 12.55 16.70
CA LEU A 89 11.41 11.96 15.44
C LEU A 89 12.86 12.36 15.14
N PRO A 90 13.72 11.44 14.65
CA PRO A 90 15.07 11.78 14.23
C PRO A 90 15.10 12.91 13.19
N ALA A 91 16.02 13.86 13.33
CA ALA A 91 16.13 15.01 12.43
C ALA A 91 16.40 14.63 10.96
N ASN A 92 16.97 13.45 10.73
CA ASN A 92 17.24 12.89 9.40
C ASN A 92 16.10 12.04 8.82
N THR A 93 14.95 11.94 9.51
CA THR A 93 13.82 11.19 8.98
C THR A 93 13.28 11.87 7.72
N ARG A 94 13.32 11.15 6.60
CA ARG A 94 12.79 11.63 5.32
C ARG A 94 11.26 11.56 5.34
N ILE A 95 10.60 12.69 5.52
CA ILE A 95 9.16 12.84 5.37
C ILE A 95 8.88 13.31 3.94
N LEU A 96 8.04 12.57 3.22
CA LEU A 96 7.59 12.96 1.88
C LEU A 96 6.37 13.87 1.98
N GLU A 97 6.44 15.01 1.29
CA GLU A 97 5.33 15.97 1.17
C GLU A 97 4.09 15.34 0.55
N PRO A 98 2.86 15.74 0.93
CA PRO A 98 1.64 15.22 0.32
C PRO A 98 1.67 15.25 -1.23
N ARG A 99 1.13 14.24 -1.92
CA ARG A 99 1.02 14.25 -3.40
C ARG A 99 0.22 15.42 -3.95
N TYR A 100 -0.59 16.05 -3.11
CA TYR A 100 -1.53 17.08 -3.50
C TYR A 100 -1.59 18.12 -2.38
N ALA A 101 -1.62 19.40 -2.75
CA ALA A 101 -1.66 20.51 -1.82
C ALA A 101 -2.80 20.38 -0.77
N SER A 102 -2.50 20.83 0.45
CA SER A 102 -3.31 20.72 1.68
C SER A 102 -4.64 21.51 1.66
N ASN A 103 -4.99 22.21 0.58
CA ASN A 103 -6.16 23.09 0.50
C ASN A 103 -7.50 22.32 0.42
N TYR A 104 -7.48 21.01 0.60
CA TYR A 104 -8.67 20.17 0.58
C TYR A 104 -8.79 19.49 1.94
N VAL A 105 -9.64 20.07 2.80
CA VAL A 105 -10.27 19.29 3.86
C VAL A 105 -11.04 18.19 3.13
N SER A 106 -10.56 16.96 3.22
CA SER A 106 -11.36 15.81 2.82
C SER A 106 -12.59 15.83 3.71
N SER A 107 -13.74 16.31 3.18
CA SER A 107 -15.03 15.91 3.73
C SER A 107 -15.06 14.39 3.62
N GLU A 108 -14.82 13.70 4.72
CA GLU A 108 -14.88 12.25 4.79
C GLU A 108 -16.20 11.79 4.17
N PRO A 109 -16.20 10.94 3.13
CA PRO A 109 -17.33 10.05 3.00
C PRO A 109 -17.26 9.11 4.20
N THR A 110 -18.31 9.12 5.03
CA THR A 110 -18.58 8.17 6.11
C THR A 110 -18.80 6.73 5.60
N THR A 111 -18.19 6.36 4.48
CA THR A 111 -17.97 4.97 4.12
C THR A 111 -16.89 4.43 5.04
N ARG A 112 -17.36 3.75 6.09
CA ARG A 112 -16.62 2.77 6.87
C ARG A 112 -15.61 2.07 5.97
N CYS A 113 -14.35 2.51 6.00
CA CYS A 113 -13.27 1.77 5.37
C CYS A 113 -13.19 0.47 6.13
N GLU A 114 -13.63 -0.61 5.48
CA GLU A 114 -13.46 -1.92 6.08
C GLU A 114 -11.95 -2.20 6.17
N PRO A 115 -11.50 -2.81 7.29
CA PRO A 115 -10.10 -3.20 7.42
C PRO A 115 -9.72 -4.12 6.25
N PHE A 116 -8.42 -4.14 5.93
CA PHE A 116 -7.77 -4.96 4.88
C PHE A 116 -8.24 -6.42 4.75
N PHE A 117 -8.89 -6.96 5.78
CA PHE A 117 -9.10 -8.38 6.03
C PHE A 117 -10.55 -8.88 5.84
N SER A 118 -11.55 -8.02 5.61
CA SER A 118 -12.95 -8.50 5.57
C SER A 118 -13.41 -9.04 4.21
N SER A 119 -12.75 -8.71 3.10
CA SER A 119 -13.19 -9.11 1.75
C SER A 119 -12.09 -9.77 0.90
N TYR A 120 -11.01 -10.25 1.51
CA TYR A 120 -9.84 -10.75 0.77
C TYR A 120 -10.18 -11.97 -0.10
N GLU A 121 -11.00 -12.91 0.40
CA GLU A 121 -11.43 -14.10 -0.34
C GLU A 121 -12.30 -13.76 -1.56
N ASP A 122 -13.19 -12.77 -1.45
CA ASP A 122 -14.06 -12.34 -2.56
C ASP A 122 -13.30 -11.57 -3.64
N LEU A 123 -12.28 -10.78 -3.25
CA LEU A 123 -11.50 -9.95 -4.17
C LEU A 123 -10.41 -10.72 -4.92
N VAL A 124 -9.82 -11.76 -4.33
CA VAL A 124 -8.79 -12.60 -4.97
C VAL A 124 -9.39 -13.34 -6.18
N ASN A 125 -10.63 -13.81 -6.08
CA ASN A 125 -11.32 -14.55 -7.14
C ASN A 125 -11.68 -13.68 -8.36
N ILE A 126 -11.99 -12.39 -8.17
CA ILE A 126 -12.38 -11.49 -9.27
C ILE A 126 -11.16 -10.78 -9.89
N ASN A 127 -10.19 -10.35 -9.07
CA ASN A 127 -9.07 -9.53 -9.54
C ASN A 127 -7.82 -10.32 -9.92
N GLY A 128 -7.69 -11.57 -9.49
CA GLY A 128 -6.53 -12.41 -9.77
C GLY A 128 -6.23 -12.61 -11.26
N ARG A 129 -7.23 -12.44 -12.15
CA ARG A 129 -7.04 -12.50 -13.62
C ARG A 129 -6.63 -11.14 -14.22
N LEU A 130 -7.11 -10.02 -13.68
CA LEU A 130 -6.85 -8.66 -14.19
C LEU A 130 -5.42 -8.17 -13.92
N PHE A 131 -4.77 -8.68 -12.88
CA PHE A 131 -3.40 -8.30 -12.54
C PHE A 131 -2.32 -9.19 -13.19
N ARG A 132 -2.72 -10.21 -13.98
CA ARG A 132 -1.80 -11.20 -14.56
C ARG A 132 -1.35 -10.90 -15.99
N THR A 133 -2.05 -10.03 -16.73
CA THR A 133 -1.74 -9.78 -18.14
C THR A 133 -1.10 -8.40 -18.32
N ASN A 134 0.12 -8.37 -18.88
CA ASN A 134 0.69 -7.14 -19.46
C ASN A 134 -0.02 -6.72 -20.77
N ASP A 135 -1.00 -7.50 -21.22
CA ASP A 135 -1.79 -7.25 -22.42
C ASP A 135 -3.22 -6.82 -22.05
N GLN A 136 -3.77 -5.88 -22.84
CA GLN A 136 -5.13 -5.30 -22.75
C GLN A 136 -5.43 -4.32 -21.58
N PHE A 137 -4.45 -3.57 -21.07
CA PHE A 137 -4.72 -2.49 -20.10
C PHE A 137 -5.51 -1.32 -20.72
N ASP A 138 -6.37 -0.66 -19.94
CA ASP A 138 -7.06 0.58 -20.32
C ASP A 138 -6.63 1.79 -19.47
N VAL A 139 -5.73 1.59 -18.49
CA VAL A 139 -5.14 2.66 -17.69
C VAL A 139 -3.62 2.54 -17.62
N ILE A 140 -2.93 3.67 -17.80
CA ILE A 140 -1.49 3.81 -17.57
C ILE A 140 -1.30 4.80 -16.42
N ILE A 141 -0.63 4.35 -15.36
CA ILE A 141 -0.27 5.19 -14.22
C ILE A 141 1.20 5.56 -14.36
N CYS A 142 1.47 6.79 -14.74
CA CYS A 142 2.82 7.33 -14.79
C CYS A 142 3.24 7.81 -13.40
N VAL A 143 4.33 7.26 -12.87
CA VAL A 143 4.94 7.73 -11.62
C VAL A 143 6.25 8.42 -11.97
N SER A 144 6.27 9.74 -11.77
CA SER A 144 7.44 10.59 -11.98
C SER A 144 8.14 10.89 -10.65
N ASN A 145 9.47 10.83 -10.65
CA ASN A 145 10.34 11.51 -9.68
C ASN A 145 11.35 12.39 -10.45
N ASP A 146 12.05 13.27 -9.75
CA ASP A 146 13.01 14.27 -10.30
C ASP A 146 14.15 13.67 -11.17
N ILE A 147 14.26 12.34 -11.29
CA ILE A 147 15.32 11.60 -11.97
C ILE A 147 14.76 10.57 -13.00
N GLY A 148 13.44 10.47 -13.18
CA GLY A 148 12.84 9.59 -14.19
C GLY A 148 11.36 9.26 -13.96
N PHE A 149 10.73 8.64 -14.98
CA PHE A 149 9.35 8.16 -14.91
C PHE A 149 9.28 6.63 -15.04
N LYS A 150 8.35 6.00 -14.31
CA LYS A 150 8.01 4.58 -14.40
C LYS A 150 6.53 4.46 -14.69
N ASP A 151 6.19 3.71 -15.73
CA ASP A 151 4.80 3.44 -16.11
C ASP A 151 4.31 2.15 -15.47
N PHE A 152 3.09 2.20 -14.94
CA PHE A 152 2.38 1.04 -14.44
C PHE A 152 1.13 0.84 -15.30
N TYR A 153 0.98 -0.35 -15.86
CA TYR A 153 -0.17 -0.72 -16.66
C TYR A 153 -1.22 -1.37 -15.75
N ALA A 154 -2.45 -0.86 -15.79
CA ALA A 154 -3.54 -1.31 -14.95
C ALA A 154 -4.87 -1.28 -15.71
N HIS A 155 -5.86 -2.04 -15.22
CA HIS A 155 -7.23 -1.97 -15.72
C HIS A 155 -8.08 -1.00 -14.90
N SER A 156 -8.98 -0.21 -15.52
CA SER A 156 -9.82 0.79 -14.86
C SER A 156 -10.71 0.22 -13.76
N LEU A 157 -11.13 -1.04 -13.90
CA LEU A 157 -11.88 -1.79 -12.89
C LEU A 157 -11.15 -1.89 -11.54
N ILE A 158 -9.82 -1.79 -11.53
CA ILE A 158 -9.01 -1.80 -10.32
C ILE A 158 -9.12 -0.46 -9.55
N LEU A 159 -9.35 0.65 -10.24
CA LEU A 159 -9.38 2.00 -9.65
C LEU A 159 -10.77 2.45 -9.19
N CYS A 160 -11.82 1.69 -9.51
CA CYS A 160 -13.22 2.01 -9.20
C CYS A 160 -13.76 1.28 -7.95
N ALA A 161 -12.94 0.53 -7.22
CA ALA A 161 -13.33 -0.18 -6.01
C ALA A 161 -12.76 0.48 -4.75
#